data_AF-A0A1Y2BPN9-F1
#
_entry.id   AF-A0A1Y2BPN9-F1
#
_cell.length_a   1.000
_cell.length_b   1.000
_cell.length_c   1.000
_cell.angle_alpha   90.00
_cell.angle_beta   90.00
_cell.angle_gamma   90.00
#
_symmetry.space_group_name_H-M   'P 1'
#
loop_
_entity.id
_entity.type
_entity.pdbx_description
1 polymer ?
#
loop_
_entity_poly.entity_id
_entity_poly.type
_entity_poly.pdbx_seq_one_letter_code
_entity_poly.pdbx_strand_id
1 'polypeptide(L)'
;MAADLDETHIQLSQRTTGLTSLPSELVGNILIYLPITPNLVDIGRASKAMASYIFNDFRFAHRHFHHQCNLKTPYPDLYIFHAKLFGSIWKSLPFNYQTVVFVHALASEHLKRDIVSPLYGFFNAKNWVYLDQRRSQPSSSYWITADYNTSSKLLHLGREILANPDLFDIRAKIAGFFAGKVDLTRYGDYALASACNEGHFEIVKLLLEDPSLEMGDAEEENEEEDEEEDEERRGRG
;
A
#
# COMPACT_ATOMS: atom_id res chain seq x y z
N MET A 1 -76.20 11.78 -22.64
CA MET A 1 -75.53 11.92 -21.33
C MET A 1 -74.46 10.84 -21.25
N ALA A 2 -73.31 11.09 -21.86
CA ALA A 2 -72.12 10.26 -21.75
C ALA A 2 -71.12 11.11 -20.96
N ALA A 3 -70.72 10.62 -19.78
CA ALA A 3 -69.73 11.27 -18.94
C ALA A 3 -68.36 10.72 -19.33
N ASP A 4 -67.59 11.51 -20.07
CA ASP A 4 -66.15 11.38 -20.22
C ASP A 4 -65.51 11.61 -18.85
N LEU A 5 -65.17 10.54 -18.16
CA LEU A 5 -64.26 10.58 -17.01
C LEU A 5 -62.85 10.54 -17.58
N ASP A 6 -62.31 11.74 -17.75
CA ASP A 6 -60.95 12.06 -18.13
C ASP A 6 -59.97 11.43 -17.11
N GLU A 7 -59.46 10.26 -17.49
CA GLU A 7 -58.38 9.51 -16.87
C GLU A 7 -57.07 10.29 -17.00
N THR A 8 -57.01 11.46 -16.35
CA THR A 8 -55.77 12.19 -16.10
C THR A 8 -54.99 11.44 -15.03
N HIS A 9 -54.43 10.31 -15.46
CA HIS A 9 -53.35 9.60 -14.79
C HIS A 9 -52.18 10.59 -14.68
N ILE A 10 -52.17 11.38 -13.61
CA ILE A 10 -51.05 12.20 -13.20
C ILE A 10 -49.92 11.20 -12.91
N GLN A 11 -49.09 10.94 -13.91
CA GLN A 11 -47.75 10.42 -13.71
C GLN A 11 -46.95 11.51 -13.00
N LEU A 12 -47.18 11.64 -11.69
CA LEU A 12 -46.20 12.14 -10.75
C LEU A 12 -45.06 11.13 -10.78
N SER A 13 -44.26 11.23 -11.85
CA SER A 13 -42.93 10.64 -11.93
C SER A 13 -42.19 11.25 -10.75
N GLN A 14 -42.21 10.54 -9.63
CA GLN A 14 -41.48 10.87 -8.44
C GLN A 14 -40.02 10.85 -8.86
N ARG A 15 -39.52 12.01 -9.31
CA ARG A 15 -38.10 12.28 -9.46
C ARG A 15 -37.57 12.25 -8.05
N THR A 16 -37.23 11.05 -7.58
CA THR A 16 -36.41 10.89 -6.40
C THR A 16 -35.12 11.63 -6.72
N THR A 17 -34.94 12.80 -6.14
CA THR A 17 -33.69 13.54 -6.16
C THR A 17 -32.68 12.70 -5.39
N GLY A 18 -32.09 11.73 -6.08
CA GLY A 18 -31.11 10.82 -5.50
C GLY A 18 -29.83 11.57 -5.14
N LEU A 19 -28.93 10.91 -4.42
CA LEU A 19 -27.62 11.46 -4.06
C LEU A 19 -26.80 11.99 -5.25
N THR A 20 -27.06 11.49 -6.46
CA THR A 20 -26.44 11.97 -7.71
C THR A 20 -26.88 13.37 -8.14
N SER A 21 -27.97 13.89 -7.57
CA SER A 21 -28.45 15.26 -7.81
C SER A 21 -27.81 16.31 -6.89
N LEU A 22 -27.09 15.85 -5.85
CA LEU A 22 -26.40 16.76 -4.94
C LEU A 22 -25.10 17.27 -5.56
N PRO A 23 -24.72 18.53 -5.28
CA PRO A 23 -23.37 19.03 -5.51
C PRO A 23 -22.32 18.11 -4.89
N SER A 24 -21.20 17.97 -5.59
CA SER A 24 -20.12 17.04 -5.22
C SER A 24 -19.56 17.30 -3.81
N GLU A 25 -19.52 18.57 -3.40
CA GLU A 25 -19.08 19.03 -2.09
C GLU A 25 -19.98 18.50 -0.98
N LEU A 26 -21.29 18.48 -1.20
CA LEU A 26 -22.25 17.95 -0.22
C LEU A 26 -22.13 16.43 -0.12
N VAL A 27 -21.88 15.74 -1.23
CA VAL A 27 -21.63 14.29 -1.21
C VAL A 27 -20.38 13.99 -0.36
N GLY A 28 -19.28 14.71 -0.58
CA GLY A 28 -18.07 14.57 0.24
C GLY A 28 -18.33 14.86 1.73
N ASN A 29 -19.10 15.91 2.04
CA ASN A 29 -19.45 16.25 3.42
C ASN A 29 -20.35 15.20 4.08
N ILE A 30 -21.21 14.51 3.34
CA ILE A 30 -22.01 13.39 3.87
C ILE A 30 -21.11 12.18 4.10
N LEU A 31 -20.24 11.86 3.14
CA LEU A 31 -19.36 10.69 3.20
C LEU A 31 -18.36 10.77 4.37
N ILE A 32 -17.95 11.98 4.81
CA ILE A 32 -16.98 12.14 5.91
C ILE A 32 -17.49 11.61 7.26
N TYR A 33 -18.82 11.53 7.43
CA TYR A 33 -19.45 11.05 8.66
C TYR A 33 -19.66 9.53 8.66
N LEU A 34 -19.42 8.84 7.54
CA LEU A 34 -19.57 7.38 7.48
C LEU A 34 -18.42 6.70 8.21
N PRO A 35 -18.65 5.58 8.92
CA PRO A 35 -17.55 4.88 9.58
C PRO A 35 -16.63 4.20 8.55
N ILE A 36 -15.31 4.25 8.78
CA ILE A 36 -14.32 3.52 7.98
C ILE A 36 -14.42 2.03 8.31
N THR A 37 -15.19 1.32 7.49
CA THR A 37 -15.48 -0.12 7.64
C THR A 37 -15.21 -0.84 6.33
N PRO A 38 -15.14 -2.19 6.32
CA PRO A 38 -15.00 -2.97 5.08
C PRO A 38 -16.07 -2.64 4.01
N ASN A 39 -17.27 -2.25 4.45
CA ASN A 39 -18.40 -1.91 3.58
C ASN A 39 -18.20 -0.56 2.84
N LEU A 40 -17.18 0.22 3.18
CA LEU A 40 -16.88 1.48 2.49
C LEU A 40 -16.60 1.26 1.00
N VAL A 41 -16.01 0.10 0.66
CA VAL A 41 -15.81 -0.31 -0.74
C VAL A 41 -17.15 -0.53 -1.45
N ASP A 42 -18.12 -1.15 -0.77
CA ASP A 42 -19.44 -1.40 -1.35
C ASP A 42 -20.19 -0.09 -1.59
N ILE A 43 -20.04 0.90 -0.70
CA ILE A 43 -20.57 2.26 -0.91
C ILE A 43 -19.94 2.91 -2.14
N GLY A 44 -18.62 2.80 -2.30
CA GLY A 44 -17.94 3.28 -3.50
C GLY A 44 -18.41 2.57 -4.76
N ARG A 45 -18.68 1.26 -4.70
CA ARG A 45 -19.18 0.47 -5.84
C ARG A 45 -20.64 0.78 -6.18
N ALA A 46 -21.45 1.13 -5.19
CA ALA A 46 -22.87 1.44 -5.37
C ALA A 46 -23.10 2.77 -6.10
N SER A 47 -22.14 3.70 -6.06
CA SER A 47 -22.29 5.02 -6.68
C SER A 47 -20.99 5.54 -7.29
N LYS A 48 -21.00 5.82 -8.60
CA LYS A 48 -19.86 6.41 -9.31
C LYS A 48 -19.43 7.76 -8.72
N ALA A 49 -20.38 8.55 -8.22
CA ALA A 49 -20.08 9.83 -7.58
C ALA A 49 -19.35 9.64 -6.24
N MET A 50 -19.65 8.57 -5.50
CA MET A 50 -18.94 8.24 -4.25
C MET A 50 -17.60 7.55 -4.53
N ALA A 51 -17.53 6.74 -5.59
CA ALA A 51 -16.32 6.04 -6.03
C ALA A 51 -15.13 6.98 -6.24
N SER A 52 -15.36 8.15 -6.85
CA SER A 52 -14.29 9.14 -7.08
C SER A 52 -13.68 9.63 -5.78
N TYR A 53 -14.50 9.85 -4.75
CA TYR A 53 -14.01 10.23 -3.43
C TYR A 53 -13.30 9.08 -2.72
N ILE A 54 -13.93 7.90 -2.68
CA ILE A 54 -13.46 6.76 -1.87
C ILE A 54 -12.19 6.12 -2.46
N PHE A 55 -12.12 5.96 -3.77
CA PHE A 55 -11.02 5.21 -4.42
C PHE A 55 -9.93 6.11 -4.99
N ASN A 56 -10.27 7.33 -5.45
CA ASN A 56 -9.37 8.13 -6.27
C ASN A 56 -8.91 9.42 -5.58
N ASP A 57 -9.64 9.93 -4.60
CA ASP A 57 -9.29 11.17 -3.91
C ASP A 57 -8.55 10.89 -2.60
N PHE A 58 -7.22 11.02 -2.64
CA PHE A 58 -6.37 10.89 -1.46
C PHE A 58 -6.66 11.96 -0.40
N ARG A 59 -6.94 13.20 -0.80
CA ARG A 59 -7.23 14.30 0.12
C ARG A 59 -8.54 14.04 0.86
N PHE A 60 -9.52 13.46 0.18
CA PHE A 60 -10.75 12.99 0.82
C PHE A 60 -10.46 11.88 1.84
N ALA A 61 -9.73 10.82 1.46
CA ALA A 61 -9.36 9.75 2.39
C ALA A 61 -8.65 10.28 3.65
N HIS A 62 -7.74 11.25 3.48
CA HIS A 62 -7.04 11.90 4.58
C HIS A 62 -7.99 12.68 5.50
N ARG A 63 -8.84 13.56 4.93
CA ARG A 63 -9.83 14.32 5.70
C ARG A 63 -10.82 13.40 6.42
N HIS A 64 -11.26 12.34 5.76
CA HIS A 64 -12.19 11.37 6.30
C HIS A 64 -11.57 10.61 7.47
N PHE A 65 -10.37 10.05 7.30
CA PHE A 65 -9.63 9.39 8.38
C PHE A 65 -9.43 10.33 9.57
N HIS A 66 -8.95 11.56 9.34
CA HIS A 66 -8.74 12.55 10.37
C HIS A 66 -10.04 12.93 11.10
N HIS A 67 -11.15 13.09 10.38
CA HIS A 67 -12.46 13.34 10.97
C HIS A 67 -12.88 12.19 11.88
N GLN A 68 -12.76 10.93 11.41
CA GLN A 68 -13.11 9.75 12.18
C GLN A 68 -12.24 9.59 13.44
N CYS A 69 -10.95 9.92 13.38
CA CYS A 69 -10.09 9.98 14.56
C CYS A 69 -10.55 11.05 15.57
N ASN A 70 -11.08 12.18 15.09
CA ASN A 70 -11.54 13.30 15.92
C ASN A 70 -12.97 13.15 16.45
N LEU A 71 -13.77 12.22 15.92
CA LEU A 71 -15.15 11.97 16.35
C LEU A 71 -15.28 11.33 17.75
N LYS A 72 -14.26 11.51 18.61
CA LYS A 72 -14.25 11.23 20.06
C LYS A 72 -15.20 10.10 20.46
N THR A 73 -14.89 8.88 20.01
CA THR A 73 -15.34 7.72 20.80
C THR A 73 -14.61 7.78 22.15
N PRO A 74 -15.20 7.29 23.25
CA PRO A 74 -14.59 7.34 24.59
C PRO A 74 -13.30 6.50 24.74
N TYR A 75 -12.80 5.93 23.64
CA TYR A 75 -11.51 5.28 23.55
C TYR A 75 -10.56 6.17 22.76
N PRO A 76 -9.75 7.01 23.42
CA PRO A 76 -8.80 7.92 22.77
C PRO A 76 -7.59 7.20 22.17
N ASP A 77 -7.49 5.89 22.39
CA ASP A 77 -6.42 5.10 21.82
C ASP A 77 -6.70 4.81 20.36
N LEU A 78 -6.09 5.66 19.52
CA LEU A 78 -5.66 5.35 18.16
C LEU A 78 -5.23 3.88 18.06
N TYR A 79 -4.59 3.33 19.09
CA TYR A 79 -4.20 1.92 19.21
C TYR A 79 -5.33 0.91 18.99
N ILE A 80 -6.53 1.08 19.55
CA ILE A 80 -7.65 0.14 19.32
C ILE A 80 -8.17 0.26 17.89
N PHE A 81 -8.24 1.49 17.40
CA PHE A 81 -8.59 1.75 16.00
C PHE A 81 -7.57 1.09 15.07
N HIS A 82 -6.28 1.23 15.36
CA HIS A 82 -5.17 0.62 14.63
C HIS A 82 -5.15 -0.91 14.74
N ALA A 83 -5.31 -1.49 15.93
CA ALA A 83 -5.31 -2.95 16.12
C ALA A 83 -6.47 -3.62 15.36
N LYS A 84 -7.66 -2.99 15.34
CA LYS A 84 -8.78 -3.44 14.52
C LYS A 84 -8.55 -3.19 13.03
N LEU A 85 -7.98 -2.04 12.66
CA LEU A 85 -7.68 -1.73 11.27
C LEU A 85 -6.67 -2.70 10.70
N PHE A 86 -5.54 -2.95 11.36
CA PHE A 86 -4.49 -3.84 10.87
C PHE A 86 -4.90 -5.32 10.79
N GLY A 87 -6.07 -5.70 11.31
CA GLY A 87 -6.67 -7.02 11.11
C GLY A 87 -7.32 -7.24 9.73
N SER A 88 -8.53 -7.81 9.72
CA SER A 88 -9.27 -8.10 8.48
C SER A 88 -9.69 -6.84 7.71
N ILE A 89 -9.88 -5.72 8.41
CA ILE A 89 -10.35 -4.46 7.83
C ILE A 89 -9.29 -3.90 6.87
N TRP A 90 -8.00 -3.96 7.21
CA TRP A 90 -6.90 -3.41 6.42
C TRP A 90 -6.98 -3.83 4.95
N LYS A 91 -7.09 -5.15 4.72
CA LYS A 91 -7.11 -5.75 3.38
C LYS A 91 -8.35 -5.37 2.58
N SER A 92 -9.41 -4.92 3.24
CA SER A 92 -10.65 -4.47 2.61
C SER A 92 -10.68 -2.97 2.32
N LEU A 93 -9.77 -2.18 2.89
CA LEU A 93 -9.77 -0.74 2.67
C LEU A 93 -9.20 -0.39 1.29
N PRO A 94 -9.71 0.68 0.65
CA PRO A 94 -9.08 1.25 -0.54
C PRO A 94 -7.63 1.64 -0.30
N PHE A 95 -6.81 1.56 -1.35
CA PHE A 95 -5.38 1.91 -1.30
C PHE A 95 -5.10 3.30 -0.68
N ASN A 96 -5.92 4.31 -1.03
CA ASN A 96 -5.76 5.65 -0.48
C ASN A 96 -5.94 5.68 1.04
N TYR A 97 -6.89 4.90 1.58
CA TYR A 97 -7.10 4.78 3.02
C TYR A 97 -5.95 4.02 3.68
N GLN A 98 -5.48 2.93 3.08
CA GLN A 98 -4.31 2.21 3.56
C GLN A 98 -3.09 3.14 3.68
N THR A 99 -2.85 3.93 2.65
CA THR A 99 -1.74 4.91 2.62
C THR A 99 -1.89 5.93 3.75
N VAL A 100 -3.07 6.54 3.90
CA VAL A 100 -3.33 7.52 4.96
C VAL A 100 -3.12 6.91 6.34
N VAL A 101 -3.69 5.74 6.61
CA VAL A 101 -3.56 5.06 7.90
C VAL A 101 -2.08 4.77 8.19
N PHE A 102 -1.33 4.30 7.19
CA PHE A 102 0.09 3.99 7.33
C PHE A 102 0.91 5.24 7.65
N VAL A 103 0.68 6.33 6.92
CA VAL A 103 1.38 7.59 7.11
C VAL A 103 1.11 8.17 8.51
N HIS A 104 -0.15 8.13 8.97
CA HIS A 104 -0.51 8.54 10.33
C HIS A 104 0.12 7.63 11.39
N ALA A 105 0.15 6.32 11.14
CA ALA A 105 0.75 5.34 12.03
C ALA A 105 2.27 5.60 12.20
N LEU A 106 2.98 5.92 11.12
CA LEU A 106 4.40 6.31 11.16
C LEU A 106 4.64 7.64 11.87
N ALA A 107 3.70 8.59 11.78
CA ALA A 107 3.81 9.88 12.44
C ALA A 107 3.61 9.80 13.96
N SER A 108 2.85 8.81 14.44
CA SER A 108 2.55 8.63 15.87
C SER A 108 3.75 8.05 16.63
N GLU A 109 4.37 8.86 17.50
CA GLU A 109 5.51 8.44 18.34
C GLU A 109 5.21 7.22 19.22
N HIS A 110 3.96 7.09 19.70
CA HIS A 110 3.52 5.96 20.50
C HIS A 110 3.50 4.66 19.69
N LEU A 111 3.00 4.75 18.45
CA LEU A 111 2.95 3.59 17.58
C LEU A 111 4.31 3.24 17.02
N LYS A 112 5.28 4.15 16.85
CA LYS A 112 6.61 3.79 16.32
C LYS A 112 7.27 2.64 17.09
N ARG A 113 7.11 2.56 18.42
CA ARG A 113 7.67 1.46 19.23
C ARG A 113 6.94 0.14 18.98
N ASP A 114 5.61 0.21 18.91
CA ASP A 114 4.73 -0.95 18.76
C ASP A 114 4.51 -1.38 17.31
N ILE A 115 4.91 -0.58 16.33
CA ILE A 115 4.83 -0.84 14.89
C ILE A 115 6.06 -1.63 14.48
N VAL A 116 7.25 -1.23 14.92
CA VAL A 116 8.50 -1.81 14.44
C VAL A 116 8.64 -3.31 14.79
N SER A 117 7.91 -3.83 15.79
CA SER A 117 7.93 -5.25 16.15
C SER A 117 6.89 -6.14 15.42
N PRO A 118 5.58 -5.79 15.32
CA PRO A 118 4.55 -6.58 14.63
C PRO A 118 4.42 -6.27 13.13
N LEU A 119 4.92 -5.12 12.64
CA LEU A 119 4.93 -4.84 11.20
C LEU A 119 5.83 -5.78 10.41
N TYR A 120 6.79 -6.46 11.05
CA TYR A 120 7.61 -7.50 10.42
C TYR A 120 6.75 -8.62 9.78
N GLY A 121 5.57 -8.91 10.33
CA GLY A 121 4.62 -9.86 9.73
C GLY A 121 3.56 -9.21 8.83
N PHE A 122 3.06 -8.04 9.20
CA PHE A 122 1.92 -7.40 8.51
C PHE A 122 2.31 -6.62 7.23
N PHE A 123 3.48 -5.99 7.23
CA PHE A 123 4.00 -5.16 6.14
C PHE A 123 5.05 -5.87 5.30
N ASN A 124 4.86 -7.17 5.09
CA ASN A 124 5.51 -7.82 3.96
C ASN A 124 5.08 -7.06 2.70
N ALA A 125 6.01 -6.39 2.02
CA ALA A 125 5.76 -5.55 0.85
C ALA A 125 4.95 -6.28 -0.24
N LYS A 126 5.01 -7.63 -0.27
CA LYS A 126 4.14 -8.48 -1.07
C LYS A 126 2.65 -8.16 -0.87
N ASN A 127 2.17 -7.93 0.35
CA ASN A 127 0.75 -7.61 0.61
C ASN A 127 0.32 -6.23 0.07
N TRP A 128 1.27 -5.31 -0.13
CA TRP A 128 1.00 -3.97 -0.68
C TRP A 128 1.00 -3.99 -2.21
N VAL A 129 1.98 -4.66 -2.81
CA VAL A 129 2.10 -4.77 -4.27
C VAL A 129 1.00 -5.68 -4.85
N TYR A 130 0.53 -6.70 -4.12
CA TYR A 130 -0.54 -7.60 -4.59
C TYR A 130 -1.95 -7.00 -4.66
N LEU A 131 -2.23 -5.88 -3.98
CA LEU A 131 -3.60 -5.34 -3.89
C LEU A 131 -4.04 -4.59 -5.16
N ASP A 132 -3.09 -4.16 -6.00
CA ASP A 132 -3.40 -3.58 -7.32
C ASP A 132 -3.48 -4.67 -8.43
N GLN A 133 -2.88 -5.85 -8.17
CA GLN A 133 -2.64 -6.90 -9.18
C GLN A 133 -3.55 -8.13 -9.09
N ARG A 134 -4.68 -8.07 -8.38
CA ARG A 134 -5.75 -9.09 -8.52
C ARG A 134 -6.47 -8.98 -9.88
N ARG A 135 -5.76 -9.33 -10.95
CA ARG A 135 -6.33 -9.91 -12.17
C ARG A 135 -5.80 -11.31 -12.50
N SER A 136 -4.72 -11.87 -11.91
CA SER A 136 -4.33 -13.27 -12.21
C SER A 136 -3.38 -13.94 -11.18
N GLN A 137 -3.85 -15.02 -10.53
CA GLN A 137 -3.11 -16.19 -9.98
C GLN A 137 -2.26 -16.08 -8.66
N PRO A 138 -1.98 -17.23 -7.96
CA PRO A 138 -1.85 -17.31 -6.50
C PRO A 138 -0.43 -17.45 -5.90
N SER A 139 -0.45 -17.56 -4.56
CA SER A 139 0.57 -17.39 -3.51
C SER A 139 1.83 -18.27 -3.50
N SER A 140 2.97 -17.67 -3.11
CA SER A 140 4.11 -18.33 -2.45
C SER A 140 4.79 -17.40 -1.42
N SER A 141 5.09 -17.94 -0.22
CA SER A 141 5.47 -17.21 1.00
C SER A 141 6.99 -17.08 1.18
N TYR A 142 7.51 -15.85 1.23
CA TYR A 142 8.87 -15.54 1.70
C TYR A 142 8.93 -14.16 2.36
N TRP A 143 9.85 -13.99 3.31
CA TRP A 143 9.98 -12.83 4.22
C TRP A 143 11.12 -11.89 3.78
N ILE A 144 10.88 -10.58 3.76
CA ILE A 144 11.92 -9.55 3.61
C ILE A 144 11.88 -8.69 4.88
N THR A 145 13.02 -8.49 5.51
CA THR A 145 13.17 -7.66 6.71
C THR A 145 13.59 -6.25 6.30
N ALA A 146 12.91 -5.22 6.80
CA ALA A 146 13.31 -3.83 6.56
C ALA A 146 14.38 -3.42 7.58
N ASP A 147 15.52 -2.91 7.10
CA ASP A 147 16.56 -2.35 7.97
C ASP A 147 16.14 -0.97 8.57
N TYR A 148 16.90 -0.49 9.54
CA TYR A 148 16.68 0.79 10.22
C TYR A 148 16.69 1.99 9.25
N ASN A 149 17.51 1.93 8.19
CA ASN A 149 17.60 2.97 7.18
C ASN A 149 16.32 3.07 6.35
N THR A 150 15.74 1.93 5.95
CA THR A 150 14.45 1.89 5.24
C THR A 150 13.33 2.49 6.10
N SER A 151 13.29 2.17 7.39
CA SER A 151 12.29 2.73 8.32
C SER A 151 12.42 4.24 8.46
N SER A 152 13.66 4.77 8.58
CA SER A 152 13.91 6.21 8.68
C SER A 152 13.52 6.96 7.39
N LYS A 153 13.82 6.38 6.21
CA LYS A 153 13.44 6.98 4.93
C LYS A 153 11.92 6.92 4.69
N LEU A 154 11.23 5.83 5.08
CA LEU A 154 9.77 5.74 5.05
C LEU A 154 9.11 6.80 5.94
N LEU A 155 9.69 7.04 7.12
CA LEU A 155 9.20 8.05 8.05
C LEU A 155 9.36 9.46 7.49
N HIS A 156 10.49 9.72 6.82
CA HIS A 156 10.73 11.00 6.16
C HIS A 156 9.78 11.22 4.99
N LEU A 157 9.55 10.18 4.17
CA LEU A 157 8.58 10.20 3.09
C LEU A 157 7.16 10.44 3.62
N GLY A 158 6.76 9.73 4.67
CA GLY A 158 5.45 9.91 5.31
C GLY A 158 5.26 11.35 5.83
N ARG A 159 6.28 11.93 6.46
CA ARG A 159 6.26 13.34 6.90
C ARG A 159 6.15 14.31 5.71
N GLU A 160 6.86 14.05 4.63
CA GLU A 160 6.81 14.88 3.43
C GLU A 160 5.43 14.82 2.75
N ILE A 161 4.81 13.63 2.70
CA ILE A 161 3.44 13.41 2.21
C ILE A 161 2.43 14.15 3.10
N LEU A 162 2.58 14.11 4.43
CA LEU A 162 1.71 14.85 5.35
C LEU A 162 1.85 16.36 5.23
N ALA A 163 3.09 16.84 5.04
CA ALA A 163 3.37 18.27 4.89
C ALA A 163 2.81 18.82 3.57
N ASN A 164 2.70 17.98 2.53
CA ASN A 164 2.28 18.37 1.20
C ASN A 164 1.26 17.37 0.61
N PRO A 165 0.00 17.36 1.10
CA PRO A 165 -1.04 16.44 0.61
C PRO A 165 -1.45 16.72 -0.85
N ASP A 166 -0.99 17.84 -1.40
CA ASP A 166 -1.21 18.24 -2.79
C ASP A 166 -0.22 17.60 -3.76
N LEU A 167 0.77 16.84 -3.28
CA LEU A 167 1.67 16.09 -4.15
C LEU A 167 0.86 15.07 -4.95
N PHE A 168 0.58 15.41 -6.19
CA PHE A 168 -0.04 14.54 -7.18
C PHE A 168 0.76 13.24 -7.41
N ASP A 169 1.98 13.19 -6.86
CA ASP A 169 2.92 12.11 -7.06
C ASP A 169 3.23 11.31 -5.79
N ILE A 170 2.30 11.23 -4.83
CA ILE A 170 2.45 10.32 -3.68
C ILE A 170 2.63 8.87 -4.17
N ARG A 171 1.93 8.50 -5.27
CA ARG A 171 2.09 7.19 -5.88
C ARG A 171 3.47 6.98 -6.51
N ALA A 172 4.02 7.90 -7.33
CA ALA A 172 5.36 7.68 -7.86
C ALA A 172 6.48 8.02 -6.87
N LYS A 173 6.23 8.74 -5.78
CA LYS A 173 7.16 8.83 -4.66
C LYS A 173 7.17 7.58 -3.79
N ILE A 174 6.02 6.97 -3.52
CA ILE A 174 5.97 5.67 -2.84
C ILE A 174 6.55 4.59 -3.75
N ALA A 175 6.15 4.57 -5.04
CA ALA A 175 6.73 3.67 -6.02
C ALA A 175 8.22 3.93 -6.21
N GLY A 176 8.65 5.18 -6.31
CA GLY A 176 10.06 5.61 -6.41
C GLY A 176 10.86 5.41 -5.13
N PHE A 177 10.21 5.35 -3.97
CA PHE A 177 10.82 4.92 -2.72
C PHE A 177 11.07 3.41 -2.73
N PHE A 178 10.09 2.63 -3.17
CA PHE A 178 10.24 1.19 -3.37
C PHE A 178 11.10 0.84 -4.59
N ALA A 179 11.24 1.74 -5.55
CA ALA A 179 12.01 1.61 -6.79
C ALA A 179 13.33 2.40 -6.75
N GLY A 180 13.68 3.05 -5.63
CA GLY A 180 14.96 3.72 -5.49
C GLY A 180 16.05 2.68 -5.57
N LYS A 181 16.98 2.82 -6.53
CA LYS A 181 18.11 1.92 -6.86
C LYS A 181 17.98 0.59 -6.11
N VAL A 182 17.15 -0.30 -6.67
CA VAL A 182 17.09 -1.67 -6.18
C VAL A 182 18.48 -2.22 -6.45
N ASP A 183 19.31 -2.22 -5.42
CA ASP A 183 20.58 -2.91 -5.44
C ASP A 183 20.25 -4.40 -5.56
N LEU A 184 20.23 -4.89 -6.80
CA LEU A 184 19.89 -6.27 -7.12
C LEU A 184 20.99 -7.23 -6.67
N THR A 185 22.22 -6.71 -6.49
CA THR A 185 23.36 -7.45 -5.95
C THR A 185 23.22 -7.68 -4.44
N ARG A 186 22.38 -6.89 -3.76
CA ARG A 186 22.07 -7.08 -2.35
C ARG A 186 21.38 -8.43 -2.16
N TYR A 187 21.98 -9.28 -1.33
CA TYR A 187 21.62 -10.70 -1.13
C TYR A 187 21.99 -11.64 -2.29
N GLY A 188 23.03 -11.33 -3.06
CA GLY A 188 23.60 -12.26 -4.06
C GLY A 188 22.63 -12.55 -5.19
N ASP A 189 22.07 -11.51 -5.80
CA ASP A 189 21.16 -11.60 -6.96
C ASP A 189 19.86 -12.37 -6.70
N TYR A 190 19.48 -12.55 -5.43
CA TYR A 190 18.32 -13.36 -5.03
C TYR A 190 17.02 -12.94 -5.72
N ALA A 191 16.80 -11.63 -5.92
CA ALA A 191 15.61 -11.12 -6.60
C ALA A 191 15.55 -11.55 -8.09
N LEU A 192 16.70 -11.54 -8.78
CA LEU A 192 16.82 -11.96 -10.17
C LEU A 192 16.70 -13.49 -10.30
N ALA A 193 17.42 -14.24 -9.45
CA ALA A 193 17.36 -15.69 -9.40
C ALA A 193 15.94 -16.20 -9.11
N SER A 194 15.23 -15.55 -8.19
CA SER A 194 13.83 -15.90 -7.87
C SER A 194 12.88 -15.61 -9.03
N ALA A 195 13.05 -14.49 -9.75
CA ALA A 195 12.21 -14.16 -10.90
C ALA A 195 12.42 -15.15 -12.07
N CYS A 196 13.66 -15.60 -12.27
CA CYS A 196 14.00 -16.64 -13.25
C CYS A 196 13.40 -18.00 -12.89
N ASN A 197 13.52 -18.43 -11.63
CA ASN A 197 12.99 -19.72 -11.17
C ASN A 197 11.46 -19.83 -11.26
N GLU A 198 10.76 -18.72 -11.06
CA GLU A 198 9.29 -18.67 -11.12
C GLU A 198 8.75 -18.38 -12.53
N GLY A 199 9.62 -18.10 -13.52
CA GLY A 199 9.22 -17.84 -14.90
C GLY A 199 8.57 -16.47 -15.15
N HIS A 200 8.88 -15.46 -14.34
CA HIS A 200 8.34 -14.11 -14.47
C HIS A 200 9.13 -13.27 -15.50
N PHE A 201 9.03 -13.64 -16.78
CA PHE A 201 9.84 -13.09 -17.87
C PHE A 201 9.77 -11.55 -18.00
N GLU A 202 8.60 -10.95 -17.80
CA GLU A 202 8.40 -9.50 -17.87
C GLU A 202 9.11 -8.77 -16.74
N ILE A 203 9.19 -9.39 -15.56
CA ILE A 203 9.93 -8.84 -14.41
C ILE A 203 11.43 -8.98 -14.66
N VAL A 204 11.90 -10.14 -15.14
CA VAL A 204 13.31 -10.34 -15.51
C VAL A 204 13.75 -9.33 -16.56
N LYS A 205 12.93 -9.09 -17.59
CA LYS A 205 13.20 -8.09 -18.62
C LYS A 205 13.28 -6.68 -18.03
N LEU A 206 12.33 -6.31 -17.17
CA LEU A 206 12.32 -4.99 -16.51
C LEU A 206 13.52 -4.80 -15.58
N LEU A 207 13.95 -5.84 -14.88
CA LEU A 207 15.15 -5.81 -14.04
C LEU A 207 16.41 -5.64 -14.88
N LEU A 208 16.57 -6.41 -15.97
CA LEU A 208 17.74 -6.38 -16.85
C LEU A 208 17.84 -5.12 -17.74
N GLU A 209 16.72 -4.46 -18.03
CA GLU A 209 16.69 -3.23 -18.81
C GLU A 209 17.06 -1.98 -17.98
N ASP A 210 17.19 -2.10 -16.66
CA ASP A 210 17.59 -0.99 -15.80
C ASP A 210 19.09 -0.65 -16.01
N PRO A 211 19.43 0.52 -16.59
CA PRO A 211 20.81 0.90 -16.87
C PRO A 211 21.64 1.14 -15.61
N SER A 212 21.04 1.11 -14.42
CA SER A 212 21.75 1.18 -13.15
C SER A 212 22.36 -0.15 -12.70
N LEU A 213 22.07 -1.26 -13.39
CA LEU A 213 22.79 -2.53 -13.30
C LEU A 213 24.12 -2.46 -14.06
N GLU A 214 25.06 -1.66 -13.57
CA GLU A 214 26.46 -1.97 -13.88
C GLU A 214 26.77 -3.27 -13.13
N MET A 215 26.93 -4.38 -13.87
CA MET A 215 27.46 -5.61 -13.29
C MET A 215 28.83 -5.24 -12.73
N GLY A 216 28.95 -5.15 -11.40
CA GLY A 216 30.24 -5.00 -10.76
C GLY A 216 31.09 -6.15 -11.25
N ASP A 217 32.24 -5.83 -11.85
CA ASP A 217 33.21 -6.83 -12.30
C ASP A 217 33.42 -7.81 -11.15
N ALA A 218 33.01 -9.07 -11.35
CA ALA A 218 33.18 -10.09 -10.34
C ALA A 218 34.69 -10.20 -10.10
N GLU A 219 35.13 -9.72 -8.94
CA GLU A 219 36.47 -10.02 -8.45
C GLU A 219 36.48 -11.54 -8.24
N GLU A 220 37.01 -12.27 -9.22
CA GLU A 220 37.41 -13.68 -9.08
C GLU A 220 38.46 -13.70 -7.95
N GLU A 221 38.00 -13.89 -6.72
CA GLU A 221 38.86 -14.31 -5.62
C GLU A 221 39.43 -15.67 -6.00
N ASN A 222 40.65 -15.65 -6.56
CA ASN A 222 41.45 -16.83 -6.79
C ASN A 222 41.62 -17.58 -5.46
N GLU A 223 40.96 -18.74 -5.35
CA GLU A 223 41.27 -19.79 -4.39
C GLU A 223 42.66 -20.38 -4.74
N GLU A 224 43.73 -19.69 -4.34
CA GLU A 224 45.13 -20.19 -4.39
C GLU A 224 45.73 -20.24 -2.98
N GLU A 225 45.10 -20.90 -2.01
CA GLU A 225 45.78 -21.29 -0.77
C GLU A 225 45.27 -22.69 -0.37
N ASP A 226 46.14 -23.71 -0.45
CA ASP A 226 46.19 -24.91 0.43
C ASP A 226 46.89 -26.14 -0.21
N GLU A 227 48.08 -26.01 -0.81
CA GLU A 227 48.92 -27.18 -1.17
C GLU A 227 50.34 -27.20 -0.53
N GLU A 228 50.68 -26.32 0.42
CA GLU A 228 52.06 -26.27 1.00
C GLU A 228 52.25 -26.82 2.44
N GLU A 229 51.27 -27.48 3.08
CA GLU A 229 51.47 -28.02 4.45
C GLU A 229 51.97 -29.48 4.55
N ASP A 230 52.17 -30.21 3.44
CA ASP A 230 52.52 -31.65 3.49
C ASP A 230 54.02 -32.00 3.39
N GLU A 231 54.92 -31.04 3.16
CA GLU A 231 56.37 -31.33 3.07
C GLU A 231 57.12 -31.24 4.42
N GLU A 232 56.62 -30.54 5.43
CA GLU A 232 57.38 -30.36 6.69
C GLU A 232 57.31 -31.56 7.66
N ARG A 233 56.45 -32.56 7.39
CA ARG A 233 56.33 -33.78 8.22
C ARG A 233 57.25 -34.94 7.84
N ARG A 234 58.03 -34.85 6.75
CA ARG A 234 58.92 -35.95 6.31
C ARG A 234 60.40 -35.79 6.71
N GLY A 235 60.78 -34.71 7.39
CA GLY A 235 62.19 -34.38 7.69
C GLY A 235 62.75 -34.76 9.07
N ARG A 236 62.02 -35.47 9.93
CA ARG A 236 62.55 -35.93 11.24
C ARG A 236 62.36 -37.43 11.43
N GLY A 237 63.24 -38.20 10.80
CA GLY A 237 63.45 -39.62 11.03
C GLY A 237 64.93 -39.91 11.02
#